data_AF-A0AA90V3X3-F1
#
_entry.id   AF-A0AA90V3X3-F1
#
_cell.length_a   1.000
_cell.length_b   1.000
_cell.length_c   1.000
_cell.angle_alpha   90.00
_cell.angle_beta   90.00
_cell.angle_gamma   90.00
#
_symmetry.space_group_name_H-M   'P 1'
#
loop_
_entity.id
_entity.type
_entity.pdbx_description
1 polymer ?
#
loop_
_entity_poly.entity_id
_entity_poly.type
_entity_poly.pdbx_seq_one_letter_code
_entity_poly.pdbx_strand_id
1 'polypeptide(L)'
;MKYLDPKADLTFKKIFGNHPKRLISLLNALLPLSEDEQIHEIKYLPTELVPQLEGGKNTIVDVLCTDVRGRKFCVEMQMEWSDAFQQRVLFNASKLYVSQAKKGGRYSELQPVYSLNLINDIFAHDTPDFIHNYRIVHDKDSNKVIEGLHFTFIELPKFTPHSIADKRMMVLWLRFLTEINSNTKEIPSDLLNDPEIGKAVEDLEVSGFTDAELRAYDKFWDSVSVERTLLDDRYQKGMEEGI
;
A
#
# COMPACT_ATOMS: atom_id res chain seq x y z
N MET A 1 -20.15 18.77 3.74
CA MET A 1 -19.23 18.44 2.62
C MET A 1 -19.35 16.96 2.31
N LYS A 2 -18.94 16.52 1.12
CA LYS A 2 -18.83 15.09 0.77
C LYS A 2 -17.36 14.80 0.47
N TYR A 3 -16.87 13.67 0.98
CA TYR A 3 -15.51 13.20 0.78
C TYR A 3 -15.52 11.94 -0.08
N LEU A 4 -14.42 11.64 -0.76
CA LEU A 4 -14.21 10.36 -1.41
C LEU A 4 -13.44 9.41 -0.49
N ASP A 5 -13.58 8.10 -0.70
CA ASP A 5 -12.85 7.10 0.07
C ASP A 5 -11.39 7.02 -0.41
N PRO A 6 -10.38 7.21 0.48
CA PRO A 6 -8.97 7.24 0.12
C PRO A 6 -8.43 5.91 -0.39
N LYS A 7 -9.13 4.79 -0.20
CA LYS A 7 -8.71 3.45 -0.65
C LYS A 7 -8.95 3.24 -2.15
N ALA A 8 -9.70 4.12 -2.82
CA ALA A 8 -9.86 4.01 -4.27
C ALA A 8 -8.55 4.38 -5.00
N ASP A 9 -8.27 3.70 -6.10
CA ASP A 9 -7.05 3.86 -6.90
C ASP A 9 -6.72 5.34 -7.21
N LEU A 10 -7.73 6.05 -7.73
CA LEU A 10 -7.61 7.46 -8.09
C LEU A 10 -7.24 8.36 -6.89
N THR A 11 -7.98 8.22 -5.79
CA THR A 11 -7.80 9.05 -4.60
C THR A 11 -6.49 8.73 -3.90
N PHE A 12 -6.14 7.45 -3.78
CA PHE A 12 -4.89 7.00 -3.18
C PHE A 12 -3.69 7.59 -3.93
N LYS A 13 -3.69 7.51 -5.26
CA LYS A 13 -2.67 8.12 -6.13
C LYS A 13 -2.68 9.64 -6.04
N LYS A 14 -3.84 10.28 -5.94
CA LYS A 14 -3.92 11.74 -5.75
C LYS A 14 -3.25 12.16 -4.44
N ILE A 15 -3.48 11.43 -3.35
CA ILE A 15 -2.94 11.77 -2.03
C ILE A 15 -1.44 11.49 -1.93
N PHE A 16 -0.97 10.34 -2.43
CA PHE A 16 0.39 9.84 -2.19
C PHE A 16 1.31 9.87 -3.41
N GLY A 17 0.77 10.02 -4.63
CA GLY A 17 1.52 9.91 -5.88
C GLY A 17 2.30 11.17 -6.29
N ASN A 18 1.95 12.35 -5.75
CA ASN A 18 2.63 13.62 -6.07
C ASN A 18 2.91 14.50 -4.83
N HIS A 19 2.81 13.95 -3.63
CA HIS A 19 3.00 14.68 -2.38
C HIS A 19 4.10 14.01 -1.53
N PRO A 20 5.39 14.38 -1.75
CA PRO A 20 6.52 13.70 -1.10
C PRO A 20 6.43 13.66 0.42
N LYS A 21 6.00 14.76 1.06
CA LYS A 21 5.87 14.85 2.52
C LYS A 21 4.88 13.85 3.09
N ARG A 22 3.73 13.65 2.42
CA ARG A 22 2.71 12.68 2.82
C ARG A 22 3.21 11.26 2.65
N LEU A 23 3.82 10.93 1.51
CA LEU A 23 4.35 9.60 1.29
C LEU A 23 5.48 9.26 2.27
N ILE A 24 6.40 10.20 2.51
CA ILE A 24 7.46 10.03 3.52
C ILE A 24 6.85 9.77 4.91
N SER A 25 5.86 10.58 5.31
CA SER A 25 5.16 10.41 6.59
C SER A 25 4.50 9.03 6.70
N LEU A 26 3.83 8.57 5.64
CA LEU A 26 3.20 7.25 5.58
C LEU A 26 4.24 6.13 5.69
N LEU A 27 5.29 6.16 4.87
CA LEU A 27 6.32 5.12 4.83
C LEU A 27 7.06 5.01 6.17
N ASN A 28 7.48 6.14 6.74
CA ASN A 28 8.14 6.19 8.04
C ASN A 28 7.23 5.68 9.18
N ALA A 29 5.92 5.88 9.07
CA ALA A 29 4.96 5.44 10.07
C ALA A 29 4.64 3.94 9.97
N LEU A 30 4.61 3.37 8.76
CA LEU A 30 4.08 2.03 8.52
C LEU A 30 5.15 0.97 8.26
N LEU A 31 6.33 1.35 7.76
CA LEU A 31 7.43 0.41 7.55
C LEU A 31 8.25 0.22 8.83
N PRO A 32 8.86 -0.96 9.02
CA PRO A 32 9.71 -1.25 10.17
C PRO A 32 11.11 -0.62 10.02
N LEU A 33 11.17 0.69 9.82
CA LEU A 33 12.42 1.45 9.72
C LEU A 33 12.89 1.87 11.10
N SER A 34 14.18 1.68 11.39
CA SER A 34 14.84 2.25 12.57
C SER A 34 14.94 3.79 12.48
N GLU A 35 15.35 4.45 13.56
CA GLU A 35 15.49 5.92 13.60
C GLU A 35 16.53 6.43 12.60
N ASP A 36 17.63 5.70 12.38
CA ASP A 36 18.67 6.03 11.39
C ASP A 36 18.27 5.65 9.95
N GLU A 37 17.18 4.92 9.80
CA GLU A 37 16.62 4.49 8.52
C GLU A 37 15.44 5.35 8.06
N GLN A 38 15.04 6.35 8.84
CA GLN A 38 13.96 7.25 8.46
C GLN A 38 14.22 7.93 7.12
N ILE A 39 13.18 8.02 6.31
CA ILE A 39 13.21 8.65 5.00
C ILE A 39 13.09 10.16 5.19
N HIS A 40 13.98 10.92 4.58
CA HIS A 40 13.96 12.39 4.63
C HIS A 40 13.57 13.03 3.30
N GLU A 41 13.87 12.36 2.19
CA GLU A 41 13.57 12.83 0.85
C GLU A 41 13.34 11.62 -0.06
N ILE A 42 12.43 11.80 -1.02
CA ILE A 42 12.13 10.81 -2.04
C ILE A 42 12.12 11.43 -3.43
N LYS A 43 12.34 10.59 -4.42
CA LYS A 43 12.04 10.86 -5.83
C LYS A 43 11.06 9.81 -6.33
N TYR A 44 9.93 10.26 -6.89
CA TYR A 44 8.99 9.39 -7.58
C TYR A 44 9.63 8.73 -8.79
N LEU A 45 9.30 7.47 -8.99
CA LEU A 45 9.69 6.67 -10.14
C LEU A 45 8.44 6.38 -10.97
N PRO A 46 8.58 6.15 -12.29
CA PRO A 46 7.47 5.67 -13.10
C PRO A 46 6.90 4.37 -12.51
N THR A 47 5.58 4.29 -12.37
CA THR A 47 4.88 3.10 -11.85
C THR A 47 4.83 1.95 -12.84
N GLU A 48 5.13 2.23 -14.11
CA GLU A 48 5.47 1.23 -15.11
C GLU A 48 6.87 0.67 -14.83
N LEU A 49 6.95 -0.56 -14.32
CA LEU A 49 8.23 -1.23 -14.09
C LEU A 49 8.91 -1.53 -15.44
N VAL A 50 10.01 -0.81 -15.77
CA VAL A 50 10.81 -0.93 -17.02
C VAL A 50 11.95 -1.97 -16.87
N PRO A 51 12.45 -2.67 -17.92
CA PRO A 51 12.00 -2.79 -19.30
C PRO A 51 11.08 -3.99 -19.52
N GLN A 52 10.45 -4.04 -20.70
CA GLN A 52 9.73 -5.21 -21.18
C GLN A 52 10.65 -6.44 -21.11
N LEU A 53 10.36 -7.37 -20.19
CA LEU A 53 10.76 -8.75 -20.40
C LEU A 53 9.93 -9.21 -21.60
N GLU A 54 10.56 -9.64 -22.70
CA GLU A 54 9.82 -10.21 -23.84
C GLU A 54 8.89 -11.33 -23.32
N GLY A 55 7.58 -11.16 -23.51
CA GLY A 55 6.55 -12.10 -23.01
C GLY A 55 6.20 -11.99 -21.51
N GLY A 56 6.75 -11.02 -20.77
CA GLY A 56 6.47 -10.81 -19.34
C GLY A 56 5.15 -10.09 -19.06
N LYS A 57 4.56 -10.32 -17.88
CA LYS A 57 3.36 -9.59 -17.42
C LYS A 57 3.72 -8.14 -17.12
N ASN A 58 2.93 -7.21 -17.67
CA ASN A 58 2.97 -5.80 -17.28
C ASN A 58 2.13 -5.63 -16.01
N THR A 59 2.75 -5.06 -14.98
CA THR A 59 2.12 -4.74 -13.70
C THR A 59 2.40 -3.28 -13.39
N ILE A 60 1.37 -2.59 -12.90
CA ILE A 60 1.43 -1.20 -12.48
C ILE A 60 1.20 -1.20 -10.97
N VAL A 61 2.10 -0.55 -10.25
CA VAL A 61 1.99 -0.33 -8.80
C VAL A 61 1.38 1.05 -8.54
N ASP A 62 0.80 1.29 -7.37
CA ASP A 62 0.13 2.58 -7.13
C ASP A 62 1.13 3.73 -6.98
N VAL A 63 2.16 3.51 -6.16
CA VAL A 63 3.21 4.50 -5.91
C VAL A 63 4.56 3.82 -5.86
N LEU A 64 5.53 4.39 -6.58
CA LEU A 64 6.92 3.94 -6.60
C LEU A 64 7.85 5.12 -6.33
N CYS A 65 8.79 4.96 -5.41
CA CYS A 65 9.80 5.98 -5.16
C CYS A 65 11.15 5.41 -4.73
N THR A 66 12.16 6.27 -4.75
CA THR A 66 13.50 6.01 -4.21
C THR A 66 13.85 7.07 -3.19
N ASP A 67 14.56 6.71 -2.12
CA ASP A 67 15.12 7.68 -1.20
C ASP A 67 16.54 8.12 -1.60
N VAL A 68 17.12 9.00 -0.79
CA VAL A 68 18.50 9.50 -0.92
C VAL A 68 19.58 8.44 -0.72
N ARG A 69 19.27 7.34 -0.02
CA ARG A 69 20.16 6.19 0.15
C ARG A 69 20.07 5.23 -1.06
N GLY A 70 19.14 5.46 -1.97
CA GLY A 70 18.89 4.65 -3.15
C GLY A 70 17.94 3.46 -2.91
N ARG A 71 17.43 3.29 -1.68
CA ARG A 71 16.43 2.28 -1.33
C ARG A 71 15.16 2.52 -2.13
N LYS A 72 14.50 1.44 -2.52
CA LYS A 72 13.28 1.50 -3.34
C LYS A 72 12.06 1.19 -2.49
N PHE A 73 10.98 1.91 -2.75
CA PHE A 73 9.72 1.75 -2.01
C PHE A 73 8.59 1.61 -3.02
N CYS A 74 7.79 0.57 -2.85
CA CYS A 74 6.60 0.29 -3.61
C CYS A 74 5.41 0.26 -2.66
N VAL A 75 4.36 1.02 -2.95
CA VAL A 75 3.13 1.03 -2.17
C VAL A 75 1.98 0.55 -3.05
N GLU A 76 1.20 -0.38 -2.52
CA GLU A 76 -0.02 -0.89 -3.16
C GLU A 76 -1.21 -0.82 -2.18
N MET A 77 -2.36 -0.39 -2.70
CA MET A 77 -3.66 -0.46 -2.04
C MET A 77 -4.51 -1.52 -2.74
N GLN A 78 -5.03 -2.48 -1.98
CA GLN A 78 -5.79 -3.60 -2.53
C GLN A 78 -7.08 -3.81 -1.74
N MET A 79 -8.21 -3.95 -2.45
CA MET A 79 -9.52 -4.08 -1.82
C MET A 79 -9.85 -5.49 -1.35
N GLU A 80 -9.35 -6.51 -2.06
CA GLU A 80 -9.64 -7.93 -1.83
C GLU A 80 -8.33 -8.72 -1.81
N TRP A 81 -8.19 -9.68 -0.90
CA TRP A 81 -7.01 -10.55 -0.84
C TRP A 81 -7.11 -11.73 -1.81
N SER A 82 -5.97 -12.15 -2.34
CA SER A 82 -5.82 -13.47 -2.97
C SER A 82 -4.37 -13.94 -2.95
N ASP A 83 -4.15 -15.25 -3.02
CA ASP A 83 -2.79 -15.80 -3.17
C ASP A 83 -2.10 -15.28 -4.44
N ALA A 84 -2.89 -15.06 -5.50
CA ALA A 84 -2.39 -14.45 -6.74
C ALA A 84 -1.92 -13.00 -6.53
N PHE A 85 -2.59 -12.23 -5.67
CA PHE A 85 -2.14 -10.90 -5.27
C PHE A 85 -0.82 -10.96 -4.51
N GLN A 86 -0.67 -11.88 -3.55
CA GLN A 86 0.60 -12.06 -2.84
C GLN A 86 1.75 -12.37 -3.81
N GLN A 87 1.52 -13.25 -4.79
CA GLN A 87 2.51 -13.54 -5.84
C GLN A 87 2.80 -12.32 -6.74
N ARG A 88 1.80 -11.48 -7.02
CA ARG A 88 1.96 -10.22 -7.76
C ARG A 88 2.85 -9.24 -7.02
N VAL A 89 2.65 -9.08 -5.71
CA VAL A 89 3.48 -8.24 -4.84
C VAL A 89 4.94 -8.72 -4.85
N LEU A 90 5.16 -10.03 -4.67
CA LEU A 90 6.50 -10.63 -4.74
C LEU A 90 7.16 -10.39 -6.11
N PHE A 91 6.41 -10.59 -7.20
CA PHE A 91 6.89 -10.34 -8.55
C PHE A 91 7.28 -8.88 -8.77
N ASN A 92 6.44 -7.93 -8.33
CA ASN A 92 6.66 -6.49 -8.47
C ASN A 92 7.93 -6.04 -7.73
N ALA A 93 8.08 -6.44 -6.46
CA ALA A 93 9.25 -6.13 -5.67
C ALA A 93 10.53 -6.75 -6.27
N SER A 94 10.45 -8.00 -6.74
CA SER A 94 11.59 -8.69 -7.38
C SER A 94 12.01 -8.03 -8.69
N LYS A 95 11.03 -7.63 -9.52
CA LYS A 95 11.28 -6.91 -10.78
C LYS A 95 11.95 -5.57 -10.50
N LEU A 96 11.47 -4.83 -9.49
CA LEU A 96 12.09 -3.59 -9.05
C LEU A 96 13.52 -3.82 -8.56
N TYR A 97 13.77 -4.88 -7.78
CA TYR A 97 15.10 -5.22 -7.30
C TYR A 97 16.08 -5.46 -8.46
N VAL A 98 15.70 -6.30 -9.42
CA VAL A 98 16.53 -6.64 -10.58
C VAL A 98 16.71 -5.47 -11.54
N SER A 99 15.73 -4.58 -11.69
CA SER A 99 15.84 -3.39 -12.58
C SER A 99 16.94 -2.41 -12.17
N GLN A 100 17.45 -2.51 -10.93
CA GLN A 100 18.58 -1.71 -10.47
C GLN A 100 19.90 -2.17 -11.09
N ALA A 101 19.99 -3.45 -11.51
CA ALA A 101 21.20 -4.02 -12.07
C ALA A 101 21.51 -3.41 -13.44
N LYS A 102 22.71 -2.86 -13.58
CA LYS A 102 23.22 -2.31 -14.85
C LYS A 102 24.29 -3.21 -15.42
N LYS A 103 24.38 -3.31 -16.75
CA LYS A 103 25.47 -4.03 -17.42
C LYS A 103 26.82 -3.47 -16.98
N GLY A 104 27.67 -4.32 -16.40
CA GLY A 104 28.99 -3.95 -15.86
C GLY A 104 28.97 -3.35 -14.43
N GLY A 105 27.80 -3.22 -13.79
CA GLY A 105 27.68 -2.80 -12.39
C GLY A 105 27.96 -3.94 -11.41
N ARG A 106 28.24 -3.59 -10.15
CA ARG A 106 28.50 -4.59 -9.08
C ARG A 106 27.21 -4.94 -8.35
N TYR A 107 27.03 -6.21 -8.00
CA TYR A 107 25.87 -6.64 -7.19
C TYR A 107 25.85 -6.01 -5.79
N SER A 108 27.01 -5.61 -5.26
CA SER A 108 27.11 -4.88 -3.99
C SER A 108 26.49 -3.48 -4.02
N GLU A 109 26.09 -2.99 -5.20
CA GLU A 109 25.44 -1.67 -5.37
C GLU A 109 23.91 -1.78 -5.31
N LEU A 110 23.34 -3.00 -5.33
CA LEU A 110 21.89 -3.20 -5.22
C LEU A 110 21.39 -2.69 -3.88
N GLN A 111 20.29 -1.93 -3.92
CA GLN A 111 19.63 -1.40 -2.74
C GLN A 111 18.39 -2.22 -2.40
N PRO A 112 18.03 -2.30 -1.10
CA PRO A 112 16.83 -3.01 -0.69
C PRO A 112 15.56 -2.37 -1.25
N VAL A 113 14.57 -3.23 -1.49
CA VAL A 113 13.22 -2.89 -1.89
C VAL A 113 12.28 -3.15 -0.72
N TYR A 114 11.51 -2.14 -0.34
CA TYR A 114 10.45 -2.21 0.63
C TYR A 114 9.10 -2.15 -0.09
N SER A 115 8.26 -3.16 0.13
CA SER A 115 6.91 -3.24 -0.40
C SER A 115 5.91 -3.07 0.74
N LEU A 116 5.20 -1.94 0.74
CA LEU A 116 4.10 -1.66 1.65
C LEU A 116 2.78 -1.99 0.94
N ASN A 117 2.01 -2.91 1.50
CA ASN A 117 0.75 -3.37 0.93
C ASN A 117 -0.35 -3.12 1.95
N LEU A 118 -1.32 -2.28 1.58
CA LEU A 118 -2.47 -1.92 2.39
C LEU A 118 -3.68 -2.69 1.85
N ILE A 119 -4.29 -3.52 2.68
CA ILE A 119 -5.30 -4.49 2.24
C ILE A 119 -6.61 -4.22 2.98
N ASN A 120 -7.69 -3.95 2.26
CA ASN A 120 -9.03 -3.76 2.81
C ASN A 120 -9.82 -5.08 2.94
N ASP A 121 -9.10 -6.14 3.31
CA ASP A 121 -9.64 -7.49 3.48
C ASP A 121 -8.86 -8.20 4.60
N ILE A 122 -9.42 -9.29 5.11
CA ILE A 122 -8.81 -10.12 6.16
C ILE A 122 -8.31 -11.40 5.51
N PHE A 123 -7.00 -11.65 5.59
CA PHE A 123 -6.37 -12.85 5.05
C PHE A 123 -5.73 -13.74 6.11
N ALA A 124 -5.34 -13.18 7.25
CA ALA A 124 -4.68 -13.93 8.33
C ALA A 124 -5.68 -14.23 9.46
N HIS A 125 -6.58 -15.20 9.28
CA HIS A 125 -7.66 -15.44 10.25
C HIS A 125 -7.22 -16.09 11.58
N ASP A 126 -5.99 -16.55 11.66
CA ASP A 126 -5.40 -17.25 12.81
C ASP A 126 -4.74 -16.32 13.84
N THR A 127 -4.62 -15.02 13.55
CA THR A 127 -4.04 -14.02 14.46
C THR A 127 -4.87 -12.74 14.52
N PRO A 128 -4.98 -12.07 15.70
CA PRO A 128 -5.55 -10.73 15.78
C PRO A 128 -4.62 -9.64 15.23
N ASP A 129 -3.35 -9.96 14.96
CA ASP A 129 -2.39 -9.00 14.40
C ASP A 129 -2.85 -8.52 13.03
N PHE A 130 -2.59 -7.24 12.75
CA PHE A 130 -2.98 -6.58 11.52
C PHE A 130 -1.79 -6.09 10.68
N ILE A 131 -0.56 -6.18 11.20
CA ILE A 131 0.68 -5.84 10.46
C ILE A 131 1.54 -7.10 10.36
N HIS A 132 1.86 -7.50 9.13
CA HIS A 132 2.63 -8.71 8.84
C HIS A 132 3.90 -8.34 8.07
N ASN A 133 5.06 -8.48 8.71
CA ASN A 133 6.36 -8.18 8.12
C ASN A 133 7.06 -9.47 7.69
N TYR A 134 7.36 -9.61 6.40
CA TYR A 134 8.08 -10.75 5.83
C TYR A 134 9.49 -10.35 5.39
N ARG A 135 10.46 -11.20 5.74
CA ARG A 135 11.89 -11.08 5.42
C ARG A 135 12.42 -12.44 4.95
N ILE A 136 13.52 -12.43 4.20
CA ILE A 136 14.22 -13.65 3.80
C ILE A 136 15.17 -14.04 4.92
N VAL A 137 14.83 -15.10 5.67
CA VAL A 137 15.57 -15.51 6.88
C VAL A 137 16.12 -16.92 6.76
N HIS A 138 17.17 -17.21 7.54
CA HIS A 138 17.68 -18.57 7.69
C HIS A 138 16.72 -19.41 8.53
N ASP A 139 16.30 -20.56 7.99
CA ASP A 139 15.29 -21.46 8.58
C ASP A 139 15.51 -21.77 10.08
N LYS A 140 16.74 -22.13 10.47
CA LYS A 140 17.06 -22.46 11.88
C LYS A 140 17.40 -21.27 12.78
N ASP A 141 17.60 -20.08 12.22
CA ASP A 141 18.06 -18.90 12.95
C ASP A 141 17.53 -17.65 12.25
N SER A 142 16.33 -17.23 12.62
CA SER A 142 15.62 -16.12 11.99
C SER A 142 16.28 -14.75 12.18
N ASN A 143 17.35 -14.66 13.00
CA ASN A 143 18.17 -13.46 13.12
C ASN A 143 19.16 -13.31 11.96
N LYS A 144 19.45 -14.39 11.21
CA LYS A 144 20.26 -14.33 10.00
C LYS A 144 19.36 -14.03 8.82
N VAL A 145 19.42 -12.78 8.38
CA VAL A 145 18.57 -12.24 7.31
C VAL A 145 19.39 -12.02 6.05
N ILE A 146 18.85 -12.39 4.90
CA ILE A 146 19.34 -11.95 3.60
C ILE A 146 18.61 -10.65 3.27
N GLU A 147 19.36 -9.55 3.28
CA GLU A 147 18.84 -8.25 2.92
C GLU A 147 18.52 -8.15 1.42
N GLY A 148 17.46 -7.42 1.08
CA GLY A 148 17.15 -7.09 -0.31
C GLY A 148 15.67 -6.89 -0.59
N LEU A 149 14.80 -7.75 -0.06
CA LEU A 149 13.36 -7.66 -0.23
C LEU A 149 12.66 -7.68 1.14
N HIS A 150 11.86 -6.66 1.39
CA HIS A 150 11.06 -6.50 2.61
C HIS A 150 9.60 -6.30 2.22
N PHE A 151 8.70 -7.06 2.84
CA PHE A 151 7.26 -6.94 2.59
C PHE A 151 6.53 -6.65 3.88
N THR A 152 5.72 -5.60 3.88
CA THR A 152 4.82 -5.23 4.96
C THR A 152 3.40 -5.30 4.41
N PHE A 153 2.57 -6.18 4.97
CA PHE A 153 1.15 -6.27 4.67
C PHE A 153 0.36 -5.75 5.86
N ILE A 154 -0.63 -4.89 5.62
CA ILE A 154 -1.47 -4.31 6.66
C ILE A 154 -2.94 -4.58 6.36
N GLU A 155 -3.60 -5.35 7.22
CA GLU A 155 -5.04 -5.64 7.17
C GLU A 155 -5.82 -4.46 7.78
N LEU A 156 -6.26 -3.53 6.94
CA LEU A 156 -7.01 -2.34 7.35
C LEU A 156 -8.27 -2.68 8.18
N PRO A 157 -9.07 -3.73 7.88
CA PRO A 157 -10.28 -4.03 8.65
C PRO A 157 -10.02 -4.47 10.10
N LYS A 158 -8.82 -4.99 10.41
CA LYS A 158 -8.45 -5.39 11.78
C LYS A 158 -7.96 -4.23 12.65
N PHE A 159 -7.61 -3.10 12.03
CA PHE A 159 -7.08 -1.95 12.75
C PHE A 159 -8.15 -1.37 13.70
N THR A 160 -7.77 -1.16 14.96
CA THR A 160 -8.59 -0.45 15.94
C THR A 160 -7.79 0.67 16.61
N PRO A 161 -8.31 1.93 16.64
CA PRO A 161 -7.58 3.11 17.13
C PRO A 161 -7.10 3.03 18.59
N HIS A 162 -7.75 2.21 19.41
CA HIS A 162 -7.54 2.13 20.86
C HIS A 162 -6.22 1.46 21.26
N SER A 163 -5.41 0.98 20.31
CA SER A 163 -4.31 0.05 20.56
C SER A 163 -2.91 0.65 20.63
N ILE A 164 -2.67 1.95 20.31
CA ILE A 164 -1.28 2.43 20.16
C ILE A 164 -1.05 3.86 20.68
N ALA A 165 -0.64 3.96 21.95
CA ALA A 165 -0.20 5.23 22.54
C ALA A 165 1.16 5.71 21.96
N ASP A 166 2.01 4.80 21.50
CA ASP A 166 3.41 5.08 21.13
C ASP A 166 3.67 5.30 19.62
N LYS A 167 2.64 5.17 18.76
CA LYS A 167 2.79 5.35 17.30
C LYS A 167 1.71 6.26 16.72
N ARG A 168 1.66 7.49 17.23
CA ARG A 168 0.67 8.51 16.84
C ARG A 168 0.51 8.64 15.32
N MET A 169 1.59 8.74 14.55
CA MET A 169 1.50 8.95 13.10
C MET A 169 0.92 7.73 12.35
N MET A 170 1.29 6.51 12.75
CA MET A 170 0.69 5.28 12.21
C MET A 170 -0.81 5.28 12.45
N VAL A 171 -1.24 5.56 13.69
CA VAL A 171 -2.66 5.61 14.04
C VAL A 171 -3.39 6.64 13.19
N LEU A 172 -2.84 7.84 13.01
CA LEU A 172 -3.51 8.88 12.23
C LEU A 172 -3.64 8.49 10.74
N TRP A 173 -2.61 7.90 10.10
CA TRP A 173 -2.72 7.43 8.72
C TRP A 173 -3.70 6.26 8.57
N LEU A 174 -3.69 5.30 9.49
CA LEU A 174 -4.62 4.17 9.44
C LEU A 174 -6.06 4.63 9.69
N ARG A 175 -6.28 5.57 10.61
CA ARG A 175 -7.60 6.21 10.80
C ARG A 175 -8.03 6.99 9.58
N PHE A 176 -7.14 7.74 8.95
CA PHE A 176 -7.43 8.41 7.69
C PHE A 176 -7.91 7.42 6.62
N LEU A 177 -7.25 6.27 6.47
CA LEU A 177 -7.62 5.24 5.47
C LEU A 177 -8.90 4.46 5.80
N THR A 178 -9.25 4.35 7.08
CA THR A 178 -10.36 3.49 7.56
C THR A 178 -11.62 4.27 7.95
N GLU A 179 -11.49 5.50 8.45
CA GLU A 179 -12.59 6.32 8.95
C GLU A 179 -13.13 7.32 7.90
N ILE A 180 -12.30 7.75 6.94
CA ILE A 180 -12.71 8.68 5.88
C ILE A 180 -13.28 7.92 4.69
N ASN A 181 -14.51 8.23 4.30
CA ASN A 181 -15.19 7.65 3.15
C ASN A 181 -16.36 8.54 2.67
N SER A 182 -17.12 8.05 1.71
CA SER A 182 -18.27 8.75 1.11
C SER A 182 -19.41 9.10 2.08
N ASN A 183 -19.47 8.43 3.22
CA ASN A 183 -20.46 8.68 4.27
C ASN A 183 -19.96 9.64 5.37
N THR A 184 -18.69 10.04 5.33
CA THR A 184 -18.09 10.94 6.32
C THR A 184 -18.74 12.32 6.23
N LYS A 185 -19.32 12.78 7.34
CA LYS A 185 -19.97 14.10 7.47
C LYS A 185 -19.10 15.11 8.21
N GLU A 186 -18.40 14.64 9.23
CA GLU A 186 -17.51 15.41 10.09
C GLU A 186 -16.18 14.67 10.21
N ILE A 187 -15.09 15.42 10.12
CA ILE A 187 -13.73 14.87 10.23
C ILE A 187 -13.28 15.02 11.68
N PRO A 188 -12.73 13.95 12.31
CA PRO A 188 -12.12 14.06 13.62
C PRO A 188 -11.06 15.17 13.67
N SER A 189 -11.19 16.07 14.65
CA SER A 189 -10.33 17.27 14.76
C SER A 189 -8.84 16.93 14.87
N ASP A 190 -8.51 15.78 15.44
CA ASP A 190 -7.13 15.34 15.60
C ASP A 190 -6.47 14.89 14.29
N LEU A 191 -7.24 14.42 13.30
CA LEU A 191 -6.74 14.22 11.93
C LEU A 191 -6.46 15.57 11.24
N LEU A 192 -7.32 16.56 11.45
CA LEU A 192 -7.15 17.92 10.88
C LEU A 192 -5.99 18.69 11.55
N ASN A 193 -5.69 18.39 12.81
CA ASN A 193 -4.58 19.01 13.54
C ASN A 193 -3.21 18.60 13.01
N ASP A 194 -3.11 17.46 12.31
CA ASP A 194 -1.88 17.11 11.60
C ASP A 194 -1.84 17.80 10.22
N PRO A 195 -0.80 18.60 9.90
CA PRO A 195 -0.78 19.38 8.67
C PRO A 195 -0.80 18.56 7.38
N GLU A 196 -0.25 17.35 7.37
CA GLU A 196 -0.16 16.56 6.14
C GLU A 196 -1.43 15.72 5.94
N ILE A 197 -2.03 15.24 7.03
CA ILE A 197 -3.32 14.54 7.01
C ILE A 197 -4.48 15.51 6.76
N GLY A 198 -4.47 16.69 7.37
CA GLY A 198 -5.49 17.72 7.11
C GLY A 198 -5.57 18.08 5.63
N LYS A 199 -4.43 18.32 4.98
CA LYS A 199 -4.41 18.55 3.52
C LYS A 199 -4.82 17.32 2.71
N ALA A 200 -4.51 16.11 3.18
CA ALA A 200 -4.96 14.88 2.51
C ALA A 200 -6.48 14.73 2.57
N VAL A 201 -7.12 15.15 3.66
CA VAL A 201 -8.58 15.22 3.81
C VAL A 201 -9.17 16.28 2.87
N GLU A 202 -8.57 17.46 2.78
CA GLU A 202 -8.99 18.51 1.83
C GLU A 202 -8.96 18.01 0.38
N ASP A 203 -7.91 17.27 -0.01
CA ASP A 203 -7.79 16.70 -1.36
C ASP A 203 -8.82 15.60 -1.68
N LEU A 204 -9.53 15.08 -0.67
CA LEU A 204 -10.62 14.13 -0.82
C LEU A 204 -11.99 14.79 -0.97
N GLU A 205 -12.10 16.11 -0.79
CA GLU A 205 -13.36 16.81 -0.98
C GLU A 205 -13.84 16.66 -2.43
N VAL A 206 -15.09 16.21 -2.61
CA VAL A 206 -15.68 15.95 -3.93
C VAL A 206 -15.60 17.17 -4.86
N SER A 207 -15.65 18.40 -4.31
CA SER A 207 -15.50 19.64 -5.06
C SER A 207 -14.12 19.82 -5.73
N GLY A 208 -13.10 19.08 -5.27
CA GLY A 208 -11.76 19.06 -5.86
C GLY A 208 -11.59 18.08 -7.03
N PHE A 209 -12.67 17.45 -7.51
CA PHE A 209 -12.64 16.45 -8.59
C PHE A 209 -13.51 16.89 -9.77
N THR A 210 -13.05 16.53 -10.96
CA THR A 210 -13.78 16.71 -12.22
C THR A 210 -14.82 15.60 -12.42
N ASP A 211 -15.82 15.84 -13.27
CA ASP A 211 -16.81 14.81 -13.64
C ASP A 211 -16.18 13.56 -14.28
N ALA A 212 -15.02 13.70 -14.92
CA ALA A 212 -14.27 12.57 -15.47
C ALA A 212 -13.63 11.73 -14.35
N GLU A 213 -13.03 12.39 -13.37
CA GLU A 213 -12.44 11.74 -12.18
C GLU A 213 -13.52 11.06 -11.33
N LEU A 214 -14.67 11.71 -11.10
CA LEU A 214 -15.77 11.12 -10.35
C LEU A 214 -16.33 9.87 -11.04
N ARG A 215 -16.47 9.88 -12.37
CA ARG A 215 -16.84 8.68 -13.13
C ARG A 215 -15.79 7.57 -13.04
N ALA A 216 -14.51 7.91 -13.02
CA ALA A 216 -13.44 6.93 -12.84
C ALA A 216 -13.48 6.32 -11.43
N TYR A 217 -13.77 7.14 -10.42
CA TYR A 217 -13.99 6.71 -9.04
C TYR A 217 -15.20 5.77 -8.91
N ASP A 218 -16.34 6.12 -9.50
CA ASP A 218 -17.54 5.27 -9.47
C ASP A 218 -17.28 3.92 -10.16
N LYS A 219 -16.64 3.95 -11.33
CA LYS A 219 -16.26 2.74 -12.07
C LYS A 219 -15.32 1.83 -11.28
N PHE A 220 -14.42 2.41 -10.47
CA PHE A 220 -13.57 1.63 -9.58
C PHE A 220 -14.41 0.84 -8.57
N TRP A 221 -15.35 1.50 -7.89
CA TRP A 221 -16.21 0.83 -6.91
C TRP A 221 -17.18 -0.18 -7.52
N ASP A 222 -17.70 0.08 -8.73
CA ASP A 222 -18.47 -0.90 -9.49
C ASP A 222 -17.64 -2.16 -9.76
N SER A 223 -16.37 -1.99 -10.15
CA SER A 223 -15.47 -3.11 -10.44
C SER A 223 -15.17 -3.94 -9.19
N VAL A 224 -14.92 -3.28 -8.05
CA VAL A 224 -14.72 -3.93 -6.76
C VAL A 224 -15.97 -4.72 -6.35
N SER A 225 -17.16 -4.13 -6.52
CA SER A 225 -18.42 -4.80 -6.20
C SER A 225 -18.66 -6.04 -7.05
N VAL A 226 -18.33 -5.98 -8.35
CA VAL A 226 -18.44 -7.12 -9.26
C VAL A 226 -17.45 -8.22 -8.86
N GLU A 227 -16.20 -7.86 -8.55
CA GLU A 227 -15.17 -8.81 -8.12
C GLU A 227 -15.60 -9.55 -6.84
N ARG A 228 -16.09 -8.82 -5.83
CA ARG A 228 -16.61 -9.42 -4.60
C ARG A 228 -17.77 -10.39 -4.86
N THR A 229 -18.73 -10.00 -5.69
CA THR A 229 -19.86 -10.88 -6.06
C THR A 229 -19.36 -12.18 -6.72
N LEU A 230 -18.37 -12.09 -7.61
CA LEU A 230 -17.78 -13.27 -8.25
C LEU A 230 -17.02 -14.16 -7.28
N LEU A 231 -16.35 -13.59 -6.28
CA LEU A 231 -15.67 -14.34 -5.22
C LEU A 231 -16.68 -15.07 -4.33
N ASP A 232 -17.75 -14.40 -3.92
CA ASP A 232 -18.84 -14.98 -3.12
C ASP A 232 -19.50 -16.15 -3.86
N ASP A 233 -19.84 -15.98 -5.15
CA ASP A 233 -20.42 -17.04 -5.98
C ASP A 233 -19.50 -18.27 -6.11
N ARG A 234 -18.19 -18.04 -6.28
CA ARG A 234 -17.19 -19.13 -6.36
C ARG A 234 -17.07 -19.86 -5.04
N TYR A 235 -17.10 -19.13 -3.93
CA TYR A 235 -17.05 -19.71 -2.60
C TYR A 235 -18.28 -20.60 -2.35
N GLN A 236 -19.49 -20.11 -2.66
CA GLN A 236 -20.72 -20.89 -2.52
C GLN A 236 -20.70 -22.17 -3.36
N LYS A 237 -20.31 -22.09 -4.65
CA LYS A 237 -20.19 -23.28 -5.50
C LYS A 237 -19.17 -24.28 -4.98
N GLY A 238 -18.02 -23.81 -4.49
CA GLY A 238 -17.01 -24.68 -3.90
C GLY A 238 -17.52 -25.42 -2.66
N MET A 239 -18.37 -24.78 -1.86
CA MET A 239 -19.05 -25.43 -0.73
C MET A 239 -20.09 -26.47 -1.19
N GLU A 240 -20.80 -26.24 -2.29
CA GLU A 240 -21.77 -27.18 -2.86
C GLU A 240 -21.10 -28.41 -3.48
N GLU A 241 -19.97 -28.25 -4.19
CA GLU A 241 -19.24 -29.34 -4.85
C GLU A 241 -18.37 -30.16 -3.88
N GLY A 242 -18.08 -29.63 -2.69
CA GLY A 242 -17.31 -30.29 -1.64
C GLY A 242 -18.13 -31.16 -0.67
N ILE A 243 -19.45 -31.27 -0.88
CA ILE A 243 -20.39 -32.14 -0.15
C ILE A 243 -20.60 -33.45 -0.93
#